data_AF-A0A2T5EHR0-F1
#
_entry.id   AF-A0A2T5EHR0-F1
#
_cell.length_a   1.000
_cell.length_b   1.000
_cell.length_c   1.000
_cell.angle_alpha   90.00
_cell.angle_beta   90.00
_cell.angle_gamma   90.00
#
_symmetry.space_group_name_H-M   'P 1'
#
loop_
_entity.id
_entity.type
_entity.pdbx_description
1 polymer ?
#
loop_
_entity_poly.entity_id
_entity_poly.type
_entity_poly.pdbx_seq_one_letter_code
_entity_poly.pdbx_strand_id
1 'polypeptide(L)'
;MNIHDFIVDIELTEFLSGVSSLATVFAAIIAYRALNAWKRGIVLQKSLDNLDRVVEATISTSRSFSQALNYIGLLQLSIDAYRQDSKEVKEFAKSGVVKYITQNGKDDSAPLKDMLTKNETLLNKLELQLVLFQRLDDKQLKSMVIPFRSMQVLHRKLVTFASIIGSTSLYWSNPKVEETVLATVNQNMEELHNLLEQSREELLKAVDSKHKTLTS
;
A
#
# COMPACT_ATOMS: atom_id res chain seq x y z
N MET A 1 74.92 28.53 -26.60
CA MET A 1 73.88 27.82 -25.83
C MET A 1 74.61 26.89 -24.89
N ASN A 2 74.57 27.17 -23.58
CA ASN A 2 75.41 26.51 -22.59
C ASN A 2 74.82 25.12 -22.29
N ILE A 3 75.65 24.08 -22.26
CA ILE A 3 75.20 22.69 -21.99
C ILE A 3 74.48 22.61 -20.63
N HIS A 4 74.86 23.49 -19.72
CA HIS A 4 74.26 23.62 -18.40
C HIS A 4 72.80 24.11 -18.43
N ASP A 5 72.44 25.01 -19.36
CA ASP A 5 71.08 25.53 -19.50
C ASP A 5 70.15 24.46 -20.12
N PHE A 6 70.69 23.63 -21.01
CA PHE A 6 69.95 22.54 -21.66
C PHE A 6 69.62 21.39 -20.70
N ILE A 7 70.53 21.07 -19.78
CA ILE A 7 70.30 20.04 -18.74
C ILE A 7 69.24 20.50 -17.73
N VAL A 8 69.28 21.77 -17.32
CA VAL A 8 68.29 22.36 -16.39
C VAL A 8 66.89 22.42 -17.04
N ASP A 9 66.80 22.75 -18.33
CA ASP A 9 65.51 22.76 -19.05
C ASP A 9 64.88 21.36 -19.18
N ILE A 10 65.69 20.31 -19.40
CA ILE A 10 65.23 18.91 -19.48
C ILE A 10 64.74 18.43 -18.11
N GLU A 11 65.50 18.66 -17.04
CA GLU A 11 65.05 18.29 -15.68
C GLU A 11 63.77 19.04 -15.28
N LEU A 12 63.65 20.32 -15.65
CA LEU A 12 62.46 21.13 -15.34
C LEU A 12 61.22 20.66 -16.12
N THR A 13 61.38 20.30 -17.41
CA THR A 13 60.27 19.79 -18.23
C THR A 13 59.84 18.38 -17.83
N GLU A 14 60.78 17.48 -17.48
CA GLU A 14 60.45 16.16 -16.94
C GLU A 14 59.75 16.26 -15.59
N PHE A 15 60.22 17.13 -14.69
CA PHE A 15 59.58 17.41 -13.40
C PHE A 15 58.17 17.99 -13.56
N LEU A 16 57.99 18.99 -14.43
CA LEU A 16 56.68 19.57 -14.75
C LEU A 16 55.73 18.54 -15.37
N SER A 17 56.25 17.66 -16.24
CA SER A 17 55.44 16.57 -16.81
C SER A 17 55.03 15.54 -15.74
N GLY A 18 55.94 15.21 -14.81
CA GLY A 18 55.68 14.34 -13.66
C GLY A 18 54.63 14.91 -12.72
N VAL A 19 54.69 16.21 -12.42
CA VAL A 19 53.67 16.90 -11.60
C VAL A 19 52.33 16.99 -12.32
N SER A 20 52.31 17.26 -13.63
CA SER A 20 51.07 17.34 -14.42
C SER A 20 50.35 15.98 -14.55
N SER A 21 51.11 14.88 -14.65
CA SER A 21 50.56 13.53 -14.68
C SER A 21 49.98 13.12 -13.32
N LEU A 22 50.66 13.45 -12.21
CA LEU A 22 50.11 13.27 -10.85
C LEU A 22 48.82 14.08 -10.65
N ALA A 23 48.79 15.35 -11.09
CA ALA A 23 47.60 16.19 -11.01
C ALA A 23 46.41 15.58 -11.76
N THR A 24 46.66 14.97 -12.92
CA THR A 24 45.64 14.29 -13.72
C THR A 24 45.09 13.04 -13.01
N VAL A 25 45.96 12.24 -12.38
CA VAL A 25 45.55 11.08 -11.58
C VAL A 25 44.73 11.51 -10.35
N PHE A 26 45.15 12.55 -9.65
CA PHE A 26 44.37 13.11 -8.53
C PHE A 26 43.02 13.65 -8.99
N ALA A 27 42.96 14.37 -10.12
CA ALA A 27 41.72 14.85 -10.71
C ALA A 27 40.80 13.67 -11.07
N ALA A 28 41.32 12.58 -11.62
CA ALA A 28 40.56 11.37 -11.91
C ALA A 28 40.02 10.70 -10.64
N ILE A 29 40.80 10.63 -9.56
CA ILE A 29 40.35 10.10 -8.26
C ILE A 29 39.23 10.97 -7.67
N ILE A 30 39.38 12.30 -7.72
CA ILE A 30 38.36 13.24 -7.24
C ILE A 30 37.09 13.11 -8.08
N ALA A 31 37.20 13.07 -9.40
CA ALA A 31 36.08 12.88 -10.32
C ALA A 31 35.37 11.54 -10.08
N TYR A 32 36.12 10.45 -9.86
CA TYR A 32 35.55 9.14 -9.53
C TYR A 32 34.80 9.15 -8.19
N ARG A 33 35.35 9.80 -7.15
CA ARG A 33 34.68 9.96 -5.86
C ARG A 33 33.43 10.81 -5.98
N ALA A 34 33.49 11.92 -6.73
CA ALA A 34 32.36 12.79 -6.99
C ALA A 34 31.24 12.05 -7.75
N LEU A 35 31.60 11.26 -8.77
CA LEU A 35 30.64 10.46 -9.54
C LEU A 35 29.94 9.41 -8.67
N ASN A 36 30.70 8.73 -7.81
CA ASN A 36 30.15 7.75 -6.88
C ASN A 36 29.26 8.40 -5.81
N ALA A 37 29.65 9.55 -5.27
CA ALA A 37 28.84 10.31 -4.34
C ALA A 37 27.53 10.78 -5.00
N TRP A 38 27.61 11.30 -6.22
CA TRP A 38 26.44 11.73 -7.00
C TRP A 38 25.49 10.56 -7.32
N LYS A 39 26.03 9.43 -7.76
CA LYS A 39 25.24 8.22 -8.01
C LYS A 39 24.53 7.73 -6.75
N ARG A 40 25.21 7.75 -5.59
CA ARG A 40 24.59 7.41 -4.30
C ARG A 40 23.49 8.39 -3.92
N GLY A 41 23.71 9.70 -4.13
CA GLY A 41 22.72 10.74 -3.89
C GLY A 41 21.44 10.54 -4.71
N ILE A 42 21.56 10.23 -6.00
CA ILE A 42 20.40 9.95 -6.87
C ILE A 42 19.60 8.74 -6.38
N VAL A 43 20.28 7.65 -6.00
CA VAL A 43 19.61 6.44 -5.49
C VAL A 43 18.90 6.72 -4.18
N LEU A 44 19.54 7.47 -3.27
CA LEU A 44 18.95 7.88 -1.99
C LEU A 44 17.71 8.73 -2.21
N GLN A 45 17.80 9.77 -3.04
CA GLN A 45 16.67 10.65 -3.36
C GLN A 45 15.50 9.85 -3.94
N LYS A 46 15.77 8.96 -4.91
CA LYS A 46 14.73 8.09 -5.49
C LYS A 46 14.11 7.14 -4.47
N SER A 47 14.87 6.68 -3.49
CA SER A 47 14.37 5.83 -2.41
C SER A 47 13.42 6.62 -1.49
N LEU A 48 13.80 7.85 -1.12
CA LEU A 48 12.96 8.75 -0.32
C LEU A 48 11.67 9.14 -1.07
N ASP A 49 11.76 9.55 -2.34
CA ASP A 49 10.60 9.88 -3.17
C ASP A 49 9.63 8.68 -3.29
N ASN A 50 10.16 7.45 -3.34
CA ASN A 50 9.33 6.25 -3.38
C ASN A 50 8.64 5.98 -2.03
N LEU A 51 9.31 6.23 -0.90
CA LEU A 51 8.70 6.10 0.43
C LEU A 51 7.55 7.09 0.60
N ASP A 52 7.71 8.34 0.14
CA ASP A 52 6.65 9.35 0.17
C ASP A 52 5.43 8.91 -0.65
N ARG A 53 5.66 8.30 -1.82
CA ARG A 53 4.59 7.71 -2.64
C ARG A 53 3.90 6.54 -1.96
N VAL A 54 4.62 5.73 -1.19
CA VAL A 54 4.02 4.66 -0.37
C VAL A 54 3.14 5.28 0.71
N VAL A 55 3.60 6.31 1.43
CA VAL A 55 2.80 7.02 2.44
C VAL A 55 1.51 7.56 1.84
N GLU A 56 1.60 8.29 0.73
CA GLU A 56 0.44 8.85 0.04
C GLU A 56 -0.56 7.75 -0.39
N ALA A 57 -0.05 6.68 -0.99
CA ALA A 57 -0.86 5.55 -1.43
C ALA A 57 -1.54 4.84 -0.24
N THR A 58 -0.85 4.67 0.89
CA THR A 58 -1.41 4.08 2.11
C THR A 58 -2.51 4.93 2.72
N ILE A 59 -2.31 6.24 2.84
CA ILE A 59 -3.31 7.16 3.38
C ILE A 59 -4.54 7.19 2.46
N SER A 60 -4.34 7.30 1.15
CA SER A 60 -5.42 7.31 0.16
C SER A 60 -6.23 6.01 0.20
N THR A 61 -5.54 4.88 0.21
CA THR A 61 -6.17 3.55 0.30
C THR A 61 -6.98 3.43 1.58
N SER A 62 -6.38 3.72 2.74
CA SER A 62 -7.08 3.61 4.02
C SER A 62 -8.32 4.50 4.10
N ARG A 63 -8.24 5.76 3.64
CA ARG A 63 -9.40 6.66 3.61
C ARG A 63 -10.55 6.10 2.79
N SER A 64 -10.24 5.51 1.63
CA SER A 64 -11.24 4.89 0.75
C SER A 64 -11.87 3.64 1.38
N PHE A 65 -11.09 2.84 2.10
CA PHE A 65 -11.63 1.72 2.88
C PHE A 65 -12.54 2.18 4.02
N SER A 66 -12.16 3.22 4.76
CA SER A 66 -12.99 3.76 5.84
C SER A 66 -14.35 4.23 5.33
N GLN A 67 -14.41 4.79 4.11
CA GLN A 67 -15.70 5.14 3.48
C GLN A 67 -16.56 3.90 3.21
N ALA A 68 -15.97 2.84 2.63
CA ALA A 68 -16.68 1.59 2.37
C ALA A 68 -17.15 0.90 3.66
N LEU A 69 -16.31 0.90 4.71
CA LEU A 69 -16.68 0.37 6.03
C LEU A 69 -17.83 1.15 6.67
N ASN A 70 -17.76 2.49 6.66
CA ASN A 70 -18.85 3.32 7.16
C ASN A 70 -20.16 3.02 6.42
N TYR A 71 -20.10 2.88 5.10
CA TYR A 71 -21.28 2.52 4.31
C TYR A 71 -21.82 1.14 4.70
N ILE A 72 -20.97 0.12 4.84
CA ILE A 72 -21.38 -1.20 5.32
C ILE A 72 -22.01 -1.14 6.71
N GLY A 73 -21.48 -0.32 7.63
CA GLY A 73 -22.09 -0.11 8.94
C GLY A 73 -23.52 0.43 8.86
N LEU A 74 -23.79 1.37 7.93
CA LEU A 74 -25.14 1.86 7.67
C LEU A 74 -26.07 0.76 7.10
N LEU A 75 -25.54 -0.09 6.21
CA LEU A 75 -26.28 -1.22 5.67
C LEU A 75 -26.62 -2.25 6.75
N GLN A 76 -25.69 -2.53 7.68
CA GLN A 76 -25.94 -3.42 8.81
C GLN A 76 -27.05 -2.88 9.73
N LEU A 77 -27.03 -1.59 10.05
CA LEU A 77 -28.13 -0.95 10.81
C LEU A 77 -29.47 -1.10 10.09
N SER A 78 -29.48 -0.98 8.76
CA SER A 78 -30.68 -1.17 7.94
C SER A 78 -31.17 -2.62 7.97
N ILE A 79 -30.25 -3.59 7.89
CA ILE A 79 -30.55 -5.02 8.04
C ILE A 79 -31.14 -5.30 9.44
N ASP A 80 -30.56 -4.72 10.48
CA ASP A 80 -31.01 -4.90 11.86
C ASP A 80 -32.41 -4.31 12.10
N ALA A 81 -32.74 -3.18 11.46
CA ALA A 81 -34.10 -2.66 11.49
C ALA A 81 -35.12 -3.66 10.92
N TYR A 82 -34.78 -4.33 9.81
CA TYR A 82 -35.62 -5.38 9.24
C TYR A 82 -35.73 -6.63 10.13
N ARG A 83 -34.71 -6.95 10.94
CA ARG A 83 -34.75 -8.07 11.89
C ARG A 83 -35.72 -7.85 13.03
N GLN A 84 -35.86 -6.61 13.51
CA GLN A 84 -36.73 -6.30 14.66
C GLN A 84 -38.22 -6.51 14.36
N ASP A 85 -38.62 -6.42 13.09
CA ASP A 85 -39.98 -6.70 12.62
C ASP A 85 -40.33 -8.20 12.62
N SER A 86 -39.36 -9.12 12.66
CA SER A 86 -39.58 -10.55 12.37
C SER A 86 -39.71 -11.46 13.60
N LYS A 87 -40.26 -10.96 14.73
CA LYS A 87 -40.26 -11.64 16.04
C LYS A 87 -40.87 -13.06 16.11
N GLU A 88 -41.44 -13.59 15.04
CA GLU A 88 -42.08 -14.93 15.03
C GLU A 88 -41.60 -15.89 13.92
N VAL A 89 -40.55 -15.55 13.17
CA VAL A 89 -40.16 -16.35 12.00
C VAL A 89 -39.16 -17.46 12.37
N LYS A 90 -39.59 -18.73 12.30
CA LYS A 90 -38.74 -19.92 12.49
C LYS A 90 -37.85 -20.28 11.28
N GLU A 91 -38.15 -19.74 10.10
CA GLU A 91 -37.50 -20.13 8.84
C GLU A 91 -36.67 -18.97 8.27
N PHE A 92 -35.36 -19.18 8.05
CA PHE A 92 -34.46 -18.13 7.59
C PHE A 92 -34.90 -17.45 6.28
N ALA A 93 -35.50 -18.20 5.35
CA ALA A 93 -36.02 -17.69 4.10
C ALA A 93 -37.08 -16.59 4.25
N LYS A 94 -37.74 -16.51 5.41
CA LYS A 94 -38.74 -15.49 5.76
C LYS A 94 -38.19 -14.44 6.73
N SER A 95 -36.90 -14.50 7.06
CA SER A 95 -36.27 -13.58 8.01
C SER A 95 -36.21 -12.15 7.48
N GLY A 96 -36.11 -11.19 8.41
CA GLY A 96 -35.87 -9.78 8.06
C GLY A 96 -34.63 -9.57 7.18
N VAL A 97 -33.56 -10.36 7.39
CA VAL A 97 -32.34 -10.29 6.58
C VAL A 97 -32.62 -10.61 5.12
N VAL A 98 -33.31 -11.74 4.85
CA VAL A 98 -33.66 -12.14 3.49
C VAL A 98 -34.62 -11.13 2.86
N LYS A 99 -35.57 -10.60 3.63
CA LYS A 99 -36.49 -9.54 3.19
C LYS A 99 -35.74 -8.28 2.76
N TYR A 100 -34.77 -7.82 3.55
CA TYR A 100 -33.91 -6.68 3.21
C TYR A 100 -33.11 -6.94 1.93
N ILE A 101 -32.40 -8.08 1.87
CA ILE A 101 -31.58 -8.43 0.70
C ILE A 101 -32.41 -8.48 -0.58
N THR A 102 -33.62 -9.05 -0.50
CA THR A 102 -34.52 -9.19 -1.66
C THR A 102 -35.08 -7.84 -2.12
N GLN A 103 -35.38 -6.93 -1.19
CA GLN A 103 -36.03 -5.65 -1.50
C GLN A 103 -35.03 -4.56 -1.89
N ASN A 104 -33.98 -4.37 -1.08
CA ASN A 104 -33.06 -3.23 -1.20
C ASN A 104 -31.63 -3.66 -1.54
N GLY A 105 -31.30 -4.94 -1.33
CA GLY A 105 -29.92 -5.41 -1.41
C GLY A 105 -29.23 -5.17 -2.75
N LYS A 106 -29.95 -5.27 -3.88
CA LYS A 106 -29.38 -4.97 -5.20
C LYS A 106 -28.97 -3.50 -5.33
N ASP A 107 -29.87 -2.58 -4.96
CA ASP A 107 -29.68 -1.15 -5.09
C ASP A 107 -28.62 -0.63 -4.11
N ASP A 108 -28.60 -1.16 -2.89
CA ASP A 108 -27.59 -0.82 -1.88
C ASP A 108 -26.22 -1.47 -2.18
N SER A 109 -26.18 -2.62 -2.86
CA SER A 109 -24.91 -3.24 -3.26
C SER A 109 -24.20 -2.48 -4.38
N ALA A 110 -24.92 -1.76 -5.23
CA ALA A 110 -24.36 -1.06 -6.38
C ALA A 110 -23.36 0.05 -5.99
N PRO A 111 -23.71 1.03 -5.13
CA PRO A 111 -22.77 2.05 -4.68
C PRO A 111 -21.61 1.45 -3.86
N LEU A 112 -21.87 0.40 -3.07
CA LEU A 112 -20.79 -0.30 -2.36
C LEU A 112 -19.80 -0.93 -3.35
N LYS A 113 -20.27 -1.58 -4.42
CA LYS A 113 -19.39 -2.14 -5.45
C LYS A 113 -18.54 -1.07 -6.11
N ASP A 114 -19.10 0.10 -6.42
CA ASP A 114 -18.33 1.23 -6.97
C ASP A 114 -17.22 1.70 -6.02
N MET A 115 -17.53 1.83 -4.71
CA MET A 115 -16.52 2.14 -3.69
C MET A 115 -15.43 1.06 -3.63
N LEU A 116 -15.80 -0.22 -3.76
CA LEU A 116 -14.86 -1.33 -3.72
C LEU A 116 -13.98 -1.40 -4.97
N THR A 117 -14.49 -1.08 -6.16
CA THR A 117 -13.67 -0.94 -7.38
C THR A 117 -12.63 0.18 -7.24
N LYS A 118 -12.99 1.29 -6.58
CA LYS A 118 -12.02 2.35 -6.23
C LYS A 118 -10.97 1.86 -5.25
N ASN A 119 -11.39 1.11 -4.21
CA ASN A 119 -10.46 0.49 -3.26
C ASN A 119 -9.47 -0.46 -3.94
N GLU A 120 -9.92 -1.28 -4.89
CA GLU A 120 -9.08 -2.18 -5.67
C GLU A 120 -8.02 -1.41 -6.48
N THR A 121 -8.43 -0.33 -7.15
CA THR A 121 -7.51 0.53 -7.91
C THR A 121 -6.42 1.13 -7.00
N LEU A 122 -6.80 1.60 -5.82
CA LEU A 122 -5.86 2.16 -4.84
C LEU A 122 -4.93 1.09 -4.24
N LEU A 123 -5.45 -0.10 -3.94
CA LEU A 123 -4.64 -1.25 -3.51
C LEU A 123 -3.60 -1.62 -4.56
N ASN A 124 -3.98 -1.69 -5.84
CA ASN A 124 -3.06 -2.00 -6.93
C ASN A 124 -1.99 -0.91 -7.07
N LYS A 125 -2.35 0.37 -6.88
CA LYS A 125 -1.39 1.47 -6.85
C LYS A 125 -0.39 1.30 -5.69
N LEU A 126 -0.88 0.98 -4.49
CA LEU A 126 -0.03 0.75 -3.32
C LEU A 126 0.89 -0.46 -3.53
N GLU A 127 0.39 -1.56 -4.08
CA GLU A 127 1.18 -2.75 -4.43
C GLU A 127 2.33 -2.38 -5.39
N LEU A 128 2.02 -1.61 -6.44
CA LEU A 128 3.02 -1.15 -7.38
C LEU A 128 4.11 -0.32 -6.68
N GLN A 129 3.75 0.60 -5.78
CA GLN A 129 4.75 1.38 -5.04
C GLN A 129 5.63 0.49 -4.15
N LEU A 130 5.03 -0.49 -3.47
CA LEU A 130 5.77 -1.44 -2.64
C LEU A 130 6.75 -2.29 -3.47
N VAL A 131 6.33 -2.75 -4.66
CA VAL A 131 7.20 -3.50 -5.59
C VAL A 131 8.32 -2.62 -6.14
N LEU A 132 8.03 -1.36 -6.50
CA LEU A 132 9.04 -0.41 -6.95
C LEU A 132 10.05 -0.10 -5.85
N PHE A 133 9.61 -0.01 -4.60
CA PHE A 133 10.48 0.15 -3.45
C PHE A 133 11.36 -1.08 -3.22
N GLN A 134 10.80 -2.30 -3.31
CA GLN A 134 11.56 -3.55 -3.19
C GLN A 134 12.73 -3.63 -4.17
N ARG A 135 12.54 -3.18 -5.42
CA ARG A 135 13.59 -3.16 -6.43
C ARG A 135 14.77 -2.26 -6.05
N LEU A 136 14.56 -1.27 -5.19
CA LEU A 136 15.60 -0.37 -4.71
C LEU A 136 16.23 -0.86 -3.40
N ASP A 137 15.50 -1.62 -2.58
CA ASP A 137 15.96 -2.08 -1.27
C ASP A 137 15.37 -3.44 -0.87
N ASP A 138 16.15 -4.50 -1.06
CA ASP A 138 15.71 -5.89 -0.94
C ASP A 138 15.61 -6.38 0.53
N LYS A 139 16.16 -5.63 1.50
CA LYS A 139 16.44 -6.16 2.85
C LYS A 139 15.30 -6.02 3.87
N GLN A 140 14.27 -5.20 3.64
CA GLN A 140 13.26 -4.88 4.68
C GLN A 140 11.79 -4.80 4.22
N LEU A 141 11.41 -5.47 3.14
CA LEU A 141 10.02 -5.39 2.65
C LEU A 141 8.98 -6.13 3.53
N LYS A 142 9.40 -7.10 4.35
CA LYS A 142 8.46 -7.95 5.10
C LYS A 142 7.56 -7.15 6.04
N SER A 143 8.07 -6.09 6.65
CA SER A 143 7.30 -5.22 7.56
C SER A 143 6.22 -4.41 6.84
N MET A 144 6.36 -4.14 5.54
CA MET A 144 5.35 -3.44 4.73
C MET A 144 4.37 -4.41 4.04
N VAL A 145 4.83 -5.61 3.68
CA VAL A 145 4.02 -6.62 2.99
C VAL A 145 2.92 -7.19 3.88
N ILE A 146 3.20 -7.45 5.15
CA ILE A 146 2.22 -8.02 6.08
C ILE A 146 0.99 -7.11 6.25
N PRO A 147 1.13 -5.84 6.65
CA PRO A 147 -0.03 -4.94 6.77
C PRO A 147 -0.73 -4.70 5.43
N PHE A 148 0.00 -4.65 4.32
CA PHE A 148 -0.61 -4.58 2.99
C PHE A 148 -1.50 -5.80 2.69
N ARG A 149 -1.03 -7.02 3.01
CA ARG A 149 -1.84 -8.24 2.86
C ARG A 149 -3.09 -8.21 3.74
N SER A 150 -3.01 -7.66 4.96
CA SER A 150 -4.18 -7.46 5.81
C SER A 150 -5.23 -6.57 5.14
N MET A 151 -4.81 -5.49 4.47
CA MET A 151 -5.73 -4.65 3.66
C MET A 151 -6.34 -5.42 2.48
N GLN A 152 -5.58 -6.28 1.80
CA GLN A 152 -6.10 -7.14 0.73
C GLN A 152 -7.15 -8.14 1.25
N VAL A 153 -6.91 -8.75 2.41
CA VAL A 153 -7.87 -9.66 3.06
C VAL A 153 -9.13 -8.91 3.45
N LEU A 154 -8.99 -7.71 4.03
CA LEU A 154 -10.11 -6.84 4.34
C LEU A 154 -10.93 -6.55 3.08
N HIS A 155 -10.29 -6.16 1.98
CA HIS A 155 -10.98 -5.89 0.71
C HIS A 155 -11.85 -7.06 0.25
N ARG A 156 -11.29 -8.28 0.29
CA ARG A 156 -12.03 -9.50 -0.08
C ARG A 156 -13.26 -9.71 0.81
N LYS A 157 -13.15 -9.45 2.12
CA LYS A 157 -14.32 -9.53 3.03
C LYS A 157 -15.42 -8.54 2.61
N LEU A 158 -15.06 -7.30 2.26
CA LEU A 158 -16.03 -6.29 1.85
C LEU A 158 -16.66 -6.63 0.48
N VAL A 159 -15.89 -7.17 -0.46
CA VAL A 159 -16.41 -7.66 -1.75
C VAL A 159 -17.38 -8.82 -1.55
N THR A 160 -17.07 -9.74 -0.65
CA THR A 160 -17.99 -10.83 -0.28
C THR A 160 -19.28 -10.27 0.33
N PHE A 161 -19.20 -9.29 1.23
CA PHE A 161 -20.36 -8.61 1.77
C PHE A 161 -21.24 -8.03 0.66
N ALA A 162 -20.66 -7.20 -0.21
CA ALA A 162 -21.36 -6.58 -1.34
C ALA A 162 -22.00 -7.60 -2.30
N SER A 163 -21.33 -8.75 -2.50
CA SER A 163 -21.83 -9.83 -3.35
C SER A 163 -23.02 -10.54 -2.72
N ILE A 164 -22.98 -10.82 -1.41
CA ILE A 164 -24.06 -11.47 -0.69
C ILE A 164 -25.30 -10.59 -0.62
N ILE A 165 -25.15 -9.33 -0.22
CA ILE A 165 -26.31 -8.42 -0.14
C ILE A 165 -26.88 -8.11 -1.53
N GLY A 166 -26.06 -8.13 -2.59
CA GLY A 166 -26.52 -7.92 -3.95
C GLY A 166 -27.19 -9.15 -4.59
N SER A 167 -27.18 -10.31 -3.92
CA SER A 167 -27.72 -11.56 -4.47
C SER A 167 -29.14 -11.81 -3.95
N THR A 168 -30.14 -11.37 -4.72
CA THR A 168 -31.56 -11.45 -4.34
C THR A 168 -32.18 -12.84 -4.44
N SER A 169 -31.51 -13.79 -5.10
CA SER A 169 -32.06 -15.11 -5.46
C SER A 169 -31.19 -16.28 -5.00
N LEU A 170 -30.59 -16.19 -3.81
CA LEU A 170 -29.87 -17.32 -3.22
C LEU A 170 -30.85 -18.42 -2.77
N TYR A 171 -30.35 -19.64 -2.60
CA TYR A 171 -31.17 -20.75 -2.10
C TYR A 171 -31.39 -20.62 -0.59
N TRP A 172 -32.31 -19.74 -0.20
CA TRP A 172 -32.53 -19.29 1.19
C TRP A 172 -32.93 -20.41 2.17
N SER A 173 -33.45 -21.54 1.68
CA SER A 173 -33.79 -22.70 2.51
C SER A 173 -32.58 -23.59 2.83
N ASN A 174 -31.38 -23.30 2.29
CA ASN A 174 -30.17 -24.07 2.57
C ASN A 174 -29.46 -23.55 3.83
N PRO A 175 -29.25 -24.40 4.86
CA PRO A 175 -28.56 -24.01 6.08
C PRO A 175 -27.15 -23.43 5.86
N LYS A 176 -26.43 -23.88 4.81
CA LYS A 176 -25.11 -23.33 4.49
C LYS A 176 -25.18 -21.90 3.95
N VAL A 177 -26.25 -21.57 3.22
CA VAL A 177 -26.50 -20.21 2.73
C VAL A 177 -26.83 -19.31 3.91
N GLU A 178 -27.69 -19.77 4.81
CA GLU A 178 -27.99 -19.08 6.07
C GLU A 178 -26.73 -18.78 6.87
N GLU A 179 -25.92 -19.79 7.16
CA GLU A 179 -24.66 -19.63 7.91
C GLU A 179 -23.74 -18.60 7.26
N THR A 180 -23.53 -18.72 5.94
CA THR A 180 -22.64 -17.83 5.18
C THR A 180 -23.16 -16.38 5.16
N VAL A 181 -24.47 -16.20 4.95
CA VAL A 181 -25.09 -14.88 4.93
C VAL A 181 -24.96 -14.25 6.31
N LEU A 182 -25.38 -14.95 7.37
CA LEU A 182 -25.32 -14.44 8.74
C LEU A 182 -23.88 -14.13 9.17
N ALA A 183 -22.91 -15.00 8.87
CA ALA A 183 -21.50 -14.75 9.16
C ALA A 183 -20.97 -13.52 8.43
N THR A 184 -21.50 -13.20 7.26
CA THR A 184 -21.08 -12.03 6.49
C THR A 184 -21.79 -10.76 6.95
N VAL A 185 -23.11 -10.79 7.15
CA VAL A 185 -23.86 -9.59 7.58
C VAL A 185 -23.60 -9.23 9.03
N ASN A 186 -23.20 -10.17 9.88
CA ASN A 186 -22.88 -9.94 11.29
C ASN A 186 -21.38 -9.73 11.55
N GLN A 187 -20.60 -9.38 10.53
CA GLN A 187 -19.20 -9.01 10.74
C GLN A 187 -19.10 -7.84 11.74
N ASN A 188 -18.18 -7.94 12.69
CA ASN A 188 -17.92 -6.89 13.66
C ASN A 188 -17.21 -5.72 12.98
N MET A 189 -17.93 -4.61 12.77
CA MET A 189 -17.39 -3.44 12.10
C MET A 189 -16.27 -2.75 12.87
N GLU A 190 -16.33 -2.78 14.20
CA GLU A 190 -15.27 -2.24 15.05
C GLU A 190 -13.96 -3.01 14.82
N GLU A 191 -14.03 -4.35 14.76
CA GLU A 191 -12.86 -5.17 14.42
C GLU A 191 -12.33 -4.89 13.02
N LEU A 192 -13.21 -4.68 12.02
CA LEU A 192 -12.77 -4.35 10.66
C LEU A 192 -12.12 -2.96 10.57
N HIS A 193 -12.64 -1.97 11.31
CA HIS A 193 -12.02 -0.66 11.44
C HIS A 193 -10.67 -0.76 12.14
N ASN A 194 -10.58 -1.50 13.25
CA ASN A 194 -9.34 -1.70 13.98
C ASN A 194 -8.29 -2.41 13.12
N LEU A 195 -8.68 -3.42 12.33
CA LEU A 195 -7.79 -4.09 11.38
C LEU A 195 -7.25 -3.11 10.33
N LEU A 196 -8.10 -2.23 9.80
CA LEU A 196 -7.70 -1.22 8.83
C LEU A 196 -6.71 -0.22 9.44
N GLU A 197 -7.02 0.31 10.61
CA GLU A 197 -6.19 1.30 11.31
C GLU A 197 -4.85 0.68 11.72
N GLN A 198 -4.85 -0.53 12.28
CA GLN A 198 -3.62 -1.25 12.60
C GLN A 198 -2.77 -1.46 11.35
N SER A 199 -3.37 -1.91 10.24
CA SER A 199 -2.65 -2.11 8.98
C SER A 199 -2.07 -0.79 8.46
N ARG A 200 -2.82 0.32 8.54
CA ARG A 200 -2.34 1.65 8.16
C ARG A 200 -1.15 2.06 9.02
N GLU A 201 -1.28 1.96 10.34
CA GLU A 201 -0.24 2.36 11.28
C GLU A 201 1.04 1.54 11.13
N GLU A 202 0.93 0.22 11.01
CA GLU A 202 2.08 -0.65 10.84
C GLU A 202 2.84 -0.33 9.55
N LEU A 203 2.11 -0.05 8.47
CA LEU A 203 2.72 0.30 7.18
C LEU A 203 3.41 1.67 7.26
N LEU A 204 2.79 2.68 7.87
CA LEU A 204 3.40 4.00 8.07
C LEU A 204 4.61 3.92 9.00
N LYS A 205 4.54 3.17 10.10
CA LYS A 205 5.68 2.93 11.01
C LYS A 205 6.84 2.24 10.29
N ALA A 206 6.54 1.29 9.40
CA ALA A 206 7.56 0.63 8.59
C ALA A 206 8.24 1.61 7.62
N VAL A 207 7.47 2.52 7.01
CA VAL A 207 8.02 3.59 6.16
C VAL A 207 8.88 4.56 6.97
N ASP A 208 8.40 5.04 8.10
CA ASP A 208 9.14 5.98 8.96
C ASP A 208 10.46 5.38 9.46
N SER A 209 10.43 4.12 9.89
CA SER A 209 11.64 3.39 10.30
C SER A 209 12.66 3.34 9.17
N LYS A 210 12.17 3.15 7.94
CA LYS A 210 13.04 3.07 6.76
C LYS A 210 13.58 4.43 6.35
N HIS A 211 12.75 5.46 6.39
CA HIS A 211 13.15 6.85 6.16
C HIS A 211 14.29 7.23 7.11
N LYS A 212 14.14 6.97 8.42
CA LYS A 212 15.19 7.20 9.43
C LYS A 212 16.50 6.51 9.08
N THR A 213 16.44 5.25 8.67
CA THR A 213 17.62 4.44 8.30
C THR A 213 18.35 4.99 7.06
N LEU A 214 17.62 5.62 6.13
CA LEU A 214 18.20 6.18 4.90
C LEU A 214 18.81 7.58 5.12
N THR A 215 18.31 8.32 6.12
CA THR A 215 18.77 9.68 6.44
C THR A 215 19.80 9.75 7.58
N SER A 216 20.00 8.65 8.32
CA SER A 216 21.03 8.51 9.37
C SER A 216 22.38 8.11 8.79
#